data_AF-A0A946JWI6-F1
#
_entry.id   AF-A0A946JWI6-F1
#
_cell.length_a   1.000
_cell.length_b   1.000
_cell.length_c   1.000
_cell.angle_alpha   90.00
_cell.angle_beta   90.00
_cell.angle_gamma   90.00
#
_symmetry.space_group_name_H-M   'P 1'
#
loop_
_entity.id
_entity.type
_entity.pdbx_description
1 polymer ?
#
loop_
_entity_poly.entity_id
_entity_poly.type
_entity_poly.pdbx_seq_one_letter_code
_entity_poly.pdbx_strand_id
1 'polypeptide(L)'
;QYVVDVRETVPVEDVTSLCQLTDKDLSYTYNLDYHEVTGASCGTLSPDTKFYWIAKNEVVADDEGLRLERQLAWADFAEVVIWLVIIIAIELVVRMQDRGISGGISITALNRTKLLGYSLLLSLGVYWAWLGHTLYLWDTVLWIGGFVAIEMNLSEWRDELNEPGT
;
A
#
# COMPACT_ATOMS: atom_id res chain seq x y z
N GLN A 1 15.44 7.23 -23.15
CA GLN A 1 14.12 7.87 -23.11
C GLN A 1 13.30 7.10 -22.08
N TYR A 2 13.28 7.55 -20.82
CA TYR A 2 12.52 6.90 -19.76
C TYR A 2 11.11 7.48 -19.79
N VAL A 3 10.28 6.94 -20.67
CA VAL A 3 8.84 7.19 -20.62
C VAL A 3 8.32 6.25 -19.55
N VAL A 4 7.69 6.82 -18.55
CA VAL A 4 6.84 6.09 -17.61
C VAL A 4 5.71 5.49 -18.45
N ASP A 5 5.86 4.24 -18.86
CA ASP A 5 4.75 3.47 -19.40
C ASP A 5 3.86 3.12 -18.20
N VAL A 6 2.87 3.97 -17.96
CA VAL A 6 1.81 3.71 -16.99
C VAL A 6 0.92 2.62 -17.60
N ARG A 7 1.45 1.39 -17.61
CA ARG A 7 0.88 0.13 -18.14
C ARG A 7 -0.29 0.37 -19.10
N GLU A 8 0.00 0.58 -20.38
CA GLU A 8 -1.02 0.31 -21.39
C GLU A 8 -1.58 -1.09 -21.15
N THR A 9 -2.89 -1.19 -20.93
CA THR A 9 -3.55 -2.49 -20.80
C THR A 9 -3.52 -3.17 -22.15
N VAL A 10 -2.65 -4.17 -22.27
CA VAL A 10 -2.54 -4.97 -23.48
C VAL A 10 -3.53 -6.12 -23.36
N PRO A 11 -4.63 -6.12 -24.15
CA PRO A 11 -5.52 -7.28 -24.19
C PRO A 11 -4.78 -8.48 -24.78
N VAL A 12 -5.13 -9.67 -24.31
CA VAL A 12 -4.71 -10.92 -24.95
C VAL A 12 -5.54 -11.09 -26.21
N GLU A 13 -4.89 -10.97 -27.38
CA GLU A 13 -5.56 -11.09 -28.67
C GLU A 13 -6.00 -12.54 -28.96
N ASP A 14 -7.10 -12.67 -29.70
CA ASP A 14 -7.63 -13.93 -30.23
C ASP A 14 -7.90 -15.04 -29.20
N VAL A 15 -8.19 -14.65 -27.95
CA VAL A 15 -8.55 -15.58 -26.88
C VAL A 15 -9.98 -15.37 -26.41
N THR A 16 -10.72 -16.45 -26.28
CA THR A 16 -12.09 -16.47 -25.74
C THR A 16 -12.22 -17.27 -24.44
N SER A 17 -11.16 -17.95 -24.00
CA SER A 17 -11.10 -18.65 -22.71
C SER A 17 -9.67 -18.86 -22.24
N LEU A 18 -9.44 -18.91 -20.93
CA LEU A 18 -8.11 -19.22 -20.36
C LEU A 18 -7.55 -20.56 -20.85
N CYS A 19 -8.39 -21.51 -21.24
CA CYS A 19 -7.93 -22.82 -21.72
C CYS A 19 -7.20 -22.77 -23.05
N GLN A 20 -7.32 -21.68 -23.83
CA GLN A 20 -6.52 -21.48 -25.04
C GLN A 20 -5.08 -21.03 -24.73
N LEU A 21 -4.77 -20.78 -23.46
CA LEU A 21 -3.50 -20.26 -22.98
C LEU A 21 -2.67 -21.29 -22.21
N THR A 22 -3.11 -22.55 -22.10
CA THR A 22 -2.44 -23.59 -21.28
C THR A 22 -1.04 -23.94 -21.75
N ASP A 23 -0.71 -23.71 -23.02
CA ASP A 23 0.59 -24.06 -23.60
C ASP A 23 1.65 -22.95 -23.42
N LYS A 24 1.28 -21.82 -22.80
CA LYS A 24 2.14 -20.62 -22.70
C LYS A 24 2.88 -20.48 -21.36
N ASP A 25 2.81 -21.48 -20.48
CA ASP A 25 3.46 -21.49 -19.15
C ASP A 25 3.24 -20.17 -18.39
N LEU A 26 1.97 -19.81 -18.18
CA LEU A 26 1.56 -18.55 -17.58
C LEU A 26 0.67 -18.74 -16.36
N SER A 27 0.59 -17.69 -15.55
CA SER A 27 -0.29 -17.63 -14.38
C SER A 27 -1.49 -16.73 -14.63
N TYR A 28 -2.64 -17.15 -14.13
CA TYR A 28 -3.80 -16.28 -13.93
C TYR A 28 -3.68 -15.63 -12.56
N THR A 29 -4.05 -14.35 -12.46
CA THR A 29 -4.08 -13.64 -11.18
C THR A 29 -5.43 -13.00 -10.88
N TYR A 30 -5.83 -13.07 -9.62
CA TYR A 30 -6.98 -12.36 -9.06
C TYR A 30 -6.68 -12.01 -7.61
N ASN A 31 -6.88 -10.74 -7.22
CA ASN A 31 -6.68 -10.29 -5.83
C ASN A 31 -5.26 -10.59 -5.29
N LEU A 32 -4.22 -10.39 -6.10
CA LEU A 32 -2.82 -10.74 -5.81
C LEU A 32 -2.54 -12.24 -5.57
N ASP A 33 -3.52 -13.11 -5.78
CA ASP A 33 -3.31 -14.55 -5.79
C ASP A 33 -2.98 -15.02 -7.20
N TYR A 34 -2.03 -15.93 -7.32
CA TYR A 34 -1.51 -16.43 -8.60
C TYR A 34 -1.78 -17.93 -8.72
N HIS A 35 -2.32 -18.32 -9.86
CA HIS A 35 -2.66 -19.71 -10.16
C HIS A 35 -2.14 -20.09 -11.54
N GLU A 36 -1.44 -21.23 -11.63
CA GLU A 36 -0.99 -21.77 -12.91
C GLU A 36 -2.18 -22.11 -13.81
N VAL A 37 -2.10 -21.71 -15.08
CA VAL A 37 -3.12 -22.02 -16.09
C VAL A 37 -2.79 -23.36 -16.74
N THR A 38 -3.43 -24.41 -16.28
CA THR A 38 -3.28 -25.78 -16.78
C THR A 38 -4.58 -26.28 -17.40
N GLY A 39 -4.53 -27.38 -18.17
CA GLY A 39 -5.75 -28.01 -18.71
C GLY A 39 -6.76 -28.44 -17.63
N ALA A 40 -6.32 -28.61 -16.37
CA ALA A 40 -7.20 -28.95 -15.25
C ALA A 40 -7.81 -27.72 -14.55
N SER A 41 -7.11 -26.59 -14.51
CA SER A 41 -7.54 -25.38 -13.78
C SER A 41 -8.18 -24.32 -14.66
N CYS A 42 -7.85 -24.27 -15.96
CA CYS A 42 -8.23 -23.17 -16.85
C CYS A 42 -9.74 -22.91 -16.93
N GLY A 43 -10.58 -23.94 -16.80
CA GLY A 43 -12.04 -23.82 -16.88
C GLY A 43 -12.71 -23.32 -15.60
N THR A 44 -12.00 -23.28 -14.47
CA THR A 44 -12.54 -22.85 -13.17
C THR A 44 -11.97 -21.52 -12.68
N LEU A 45 -10.86 -21.07 -13.27
CA LEU A 45 -10.16 -19.85 -12.83
C LEU A 45 -10.90 -18.56 -13.18
N SER A 46 -11.51 -18.49 -14.37
CA SER A 46 -12.34 -17.37 -14.78
C SER A 46 -13.36 -17.78 -15.85
N PRO A 47 -14.62 -17.32 -15.76
CA PRO A 47 -15.63 -17.54 -16.79
C PRO A 47 -15.54 -16.51 -17.93
N ASP A 48 -14.64 -15.53 -17.85
CA ASP A 48 -14.58 -14.42 -18.79
C ASP A 48 -14.02 -14.81 -20.17
N THR A 49 -14.26 -13.92 -21.12
CA THR A 49 -13.83 -14.08 -22.52
C THR A 49 -12.76 -13.07 -22.92
N LYS A 50 -12.39 -12.17 -22.02
CA LYS A 50 -11.38 -11.12 -22.24
C LYS A 50 -10.35 -11.16 -21.14
N PHE A 51 -9.09 -11.15 -21.54
CA PHE A 51 -7.96 -11.20 -20.62
C PHE A 51 -6.97 -10.11 -20.96
N TYR A 52 -6.19 -9.69 -19.98
CA TYR A 52 -5.21 -8.62 -20.10
C TYR A 52 -3.88 -9.04 -19.49
N TRP A 53 -2.78 -8.64 -20.12
CA TRP A 53 -1.44 -8.88 -19.61
C TRP A 53 -1.12 -7.92 -18.46
N ILE A 54 -0.70 -8.47 -17.31
CA ILE A 54 -0.32 -7.70 -16.12
C ILE A 54 1.21 -7.60 -15.99
N ALA A 55 1.94 -8.66 -16.36
CA ALA A 55 3.40 -8.70 -16.30
C ALA A 55 3.95 -9.38 -17.57
N LYS A 56 4.47 -8.59 -18.52
CA LYS A 56 5.23 -8.99 -19.73
C LYS A 56 5.00 -10.45 -20.21
N ASN A 57 3.77 -10.78 -20.58
CA ASN A 57 3.36 -12.07 -21.14
C ASN A 57 3.45 -13.30 -20.19
N GLU A 58 3.68 -13.12 -18.90
CA GLU A 58 3.77 -14.20 -17.90
C GLU A 58 2.52 -14.29 -17.02
N VAL A 59 1.78 -13.19 -16.87
CA VAL A 59 0.61 -13.11 -16.00
C VAL A 59 -0.57 -12.47 -16.72
N VAL A 60 -1.73 -13.13 -16.65
CA VAL A 60 -3.00 -12.63 -17.17
C VAL A 60 -4.02 -12.42 -16.04
N ALA A 61 -4.87 -11.42 -16.21
CA ALA A 61 -6.08 -11.23 -15.40
C ALA A 61 -7.28 -11.03 -16.32
N ASP A 62 -8.47 -11.31 -15.81
CA ASP A 62 -9.72 -10.92 -16.49
C ASP A 62 -10.06 -9.44 -16.20
N ASP A 63 -11.21 -8.97 -16.66
CA ASP A 63 -11.59 -7.55 -16.53
C ASP A 63 -11.80 -7.15 -15.06
N GLU A 64 -12.42 -8.04 -14.28
CA GLU A 64 -12.65 -7.80 -12.85
C GLU A 64 -11.33 -7.81 -12.06
N GLY A 65 -10.48 -8.81 -12.32
CA GLY A 65 -9.15 -8.92 -11.73
C GLY A 65 -8.29 -7.70 -12.07
N LEU A 66 -8.24 -7.28 -13.33
CA LEU A 66 -7.50 -6.07 -13.74
C LEU A 66 -8.00 -4.81 -13.03
N ARG A 67 -9.33 -4.67 -12.87
CA ARG A 67 -9.91 -3.54 -12.14
C ARG A 67 -9.51 -3.57 -10.66
N LEU A 68 -9.52 -4.75 -10.03
CA LEU A 68 -9.11 -4.93 -8.64
C LEU A 68 -7.61 -4.63 -8.47
N GLU A 69 -6.74 -5.18 -9.32
CA GLU A 69 -5.30 -4.91 -9.32
C GLU A 69 -4.99 -3.40 -9.39
N ARG A 70 -5.74 -2.64 -10.21
CA ARG A 70 -5.60 -1.17 -10.27
C ARG A 70 -6.01 -0.50 -8.97
N GLN A 71 -7.09 -0.95 -8.32
CA GLN A 71 -7.51 -0.40 -7.03
C GLN A 71 -6.47 -0.68 -5.95
N LEU A 72 -5.92 -1.89 -5.93
CA LEU A 72 -4.86 -2.29 -5.00
C LEU A 72 -3.59 -1.48 -5.21
N ALA A 73 -3.16 -1.27 -6.47
CA ALA A 73 -2.01 -0.42 -6.78
C ALA A 73 -2.20 1.04 -6.32
N TRP A 74 -3.43 1.57 -6.39
CA TRP A 74 -3.74 2.89 -5.84
C TRP A 74 -3.74 2.91 -4.31
N ALA A 75 -4.18 1.83 -3.66
CA ALA A 75 -4.11 1.68 -2.21
C ALA A 75 -2.64 1.68 -1.74
N ASP A 76 -1.77 0.89 -2.38
CA ASP A 76 -0.33 0.87 -2.12
C ASP A 76 0.30 2.27 -2.29
N PHE A 77 -0.02 2.95 -3.39
CA PHE A 77 0.48 4.30 -3.63
C PHE A 77 0.02 5.29 -2.56
N ALA A 78 -1.26 5.23 -2.18
CA ALA A 78 -1.82 6.08 -1.13
C ALA A 78 -1.11 5.83 0.20
N GLU A 79 -0.85 4.56 0.55
CA GLU A 79 -0.17 4.18 1.79
C GLU A 79 1.22 4.82 1.89
N VAL A 80 2.04 4.69 0.84
CA VAL A 80 3.38 5.31 0.79
C VAL A 80 3.30 6.83 0.91
N VAL A 81 2.36 7.47 0.22
CA VAL A 81 2.17 8.93 0.30
C VAL A 81 1.82 9.37 1.72
N ILE A 82 0.91 8.64 2.39
CA ILE A 82 0.51 8.94 3.76
C ILE A 82 1.70 8.77 4.72
N TRP A 83 2.47 7.70 4.56
CA TRP A 83 3.70 7.49 5.35
C TRP A 83 4.69 8.64 5.20
N LEU A 84 4.94 9.10 3.97
CA LEU A 84 5.82 10.24 3.73
C LEU A 84 5.31 11.53 4.40
N VAL A 85 4.00 11.79 4.34
CA VAL A 85 3.39 12.94 5.01
C VAL A 85 3.57 12.85 6.53
N ILE A 86 3.40 11.66 7.12
CA ILE A 86 3.61 11.45 8.56
C ILE A 86 5.07 11.70 8.93
N ILE A 87 6.03 11.12 8.19
CA ILE A 87 7.47 11.30 8.46
C ILE A 87 7.85 12.78 8.37
N ILE A 88 7.38 13.50 7.35
CA ILE A 88 7.60 14.95 7.22
C ILE A 88 7.00 15.70 8.42
N ALA A 89 5.80 15.33 8.86
CA ALA A 89 5.17 15.96 10.02
C ALA A 89 5.96 15.70 11.31
N ILE A 90 6.47 14.48 11.52
CA ILE A 90 7.33 14.15 12.66
C ILE A 90 8.61 15.00 12.63
N GLU A 91 9.31 15.02 11.49
CA GLU A 91 10.55 15.80 11.33
C GLU A 91 10.32 17.30 11.59
N LEU A 92 9.21 17.86 11.11
CA LEU A 92 8.86 19.26 11.36
C LEU A 92 8.58 19.53 12.85
N VAL A 93 7.92 18.61 13.56
CA VAL A 93 7.73 18.71 15.01
C VAL A 93 9.08 18.69 15.72
N VAL A 94 9.95 17.74 15.40
CA VAL A 94 11.29 17.62 16.01
C VAL A 94 12.12 18.88 15.79
N ARG A 95 12.15 19.44 14.56
CA ARG A 95 12.86 20.68 14.25
C ARG A 95 12.30 21.91 14.96
N MET A 96 10.99 21.99 15.16
CA MET A 96 10.39 23.11 15.88
C MET A 96 10.66 23.01 17.39
N GLN A 97 10.59 21.81 17.95
CA GLN A 97 10.95 21.57 19.34
C GLN A 97 12.44 21.89 19.60
N ASP A 98 13.33 21.56 18.67
CA ASP A 98 14.76 21.92 18.73
C ASP A 98 15.00 23.44 18.77
N ARG A 99 14.10 24.21 18.14
CA ARG A 99 14.10 25.69 18.19
C ARG A 99 13.42 26.27 19.42
N GLY A 100 13.07 25.44 20.41
CA GLY A 100 12.38 25.85 21.64
C GLY A 100 10.88 26.12 21.48
N ILE A 101 10.28 25.72 20.34
CA ILE A 101 8.84 25.86 20.09
C ILE A 101 8.16 24.53 20.41
N SER A 102 7.70 24.37 21.65
CA SER A 102 7.03 23.15 22.13
C SER A 102 5.50 23.21 22.02
N GLY A 103 4.92 24.32 21.54
CA GLY A 103 3.48 24.51 21.46
C GLY A 103 3.03 25.52 20.42
N GLY A 104 1.71 25.68 20.28
CA GLY A 104 1.08 26.61 19.34
C GLY A 104 0.41 25.93 18.15
N ILE A 105 -0.25 26.74 17.32
CA ILE A 105 -1.12 26.28 16.23
C ILE A 105 -0.40 25.34 15.27
N SER A 106 0.86 25.63 14.93
CA SER A 106 1.67 24.82 14.01
C SER A 106 1.94 23.41 14.54
N ILE A 107 2.32 23.27 15.82
CA ILE A 107 2.56 21.97 16.45
C ILE A 107 1.25 21.17 16.54
N THR A 108 0.15 21.82 16.92
CA THR A 108 -1.18 21.18 16.96
C THR A 108 -1.61 20.70 15.58
N ALA A 109 -1.37 21.48 14.53
CA ALA A 109 -1.72 21.10 13.16
C ALA A 109 -0.93 19.87 12.68
N LEU A 110 0.38 19.80 12.96
CA LEU A 110 1.20 18.64 12.60
C LEU A 110 0.79 17.39 13.38
N ASN A 111 0.51 17.50 14.68
CA ASN A 111 0.04 16.37 15.48
C ASN A 111 -1.32 15.84 14.98
N ARG A 112 -2.24 16.73 14.58
CA ARG A 112 -3.50 16.32 13.93
C ARG A 112 -3.25 15.65 12.59
N THR A 113 -2.30 16.15 11.79
CA THR A 113 -1.93 15.55 10.51
C THR A 113 -1.45 14.11 10.70
N LYS A 114 -0.57 13.87 11.68
CA LYS A 114 -0.12 12.51 12.02
C LYS A 114 -1.28 11.60 12.43
N LEU A 115 -2.15 12.08 13.34
CA LEU A 115 -3.30 11.29 13.82
C LEU A 115 -4.25 10.91 12.67
N LEU A 116 -4.55 11.85 11.78
CA LEU A 116 -5.36 11.59 10.58
C LEU A 116 -4.66 10.60 9.64
N GLY A 117 -3.35 10.75 9.45
CA GLY A 117 -2.54 9.82 8.66
C GLY A 117 -2.62 8.39 9.21
N TYR A 118 -2.36 8.20 10.51
CA TYR A 118 -2.47 6.89 11.17
C TYR A 118 -3.88 6.29 11.04
N SER A 119 -4.93 7.11 11.16
CA SER A 119 -6.32 6.65 11.00
C SER A 119 -6.61 6.18 9.57
N LEU A 120 -6.08 6.88 8.58
CA LEU A 120 -6.24 6.52 7.17
C LEU A 120 -5.45 5.25 6.82
N LEU A 121 -4.22 5.11 7.34
CA LEU A 121 -3.43 3.88 7.22
C LEU A 121 -4.16 2.67 7.82
N LEU A 122 -4.73 2.80 9.02
CA LEU A 122 -5.53 1.72 9.61
C LEU A 122 -6.76 1.37 8.76
N SER A 123 -7.38 2.37 8.13
CA SER A 123 -8.52 2.14 7.23
C SER A 123 -8.09 1.37 5.97
N LEU A 124 -6.93 1.68 5.40
CA LEU A 124 -6.33 0.93 4.29
C LEU A 124 -5.94 -0.49 4.73
N GLY A 125 -5.35 -0.66 5.92
CA GLY A 125 -5.06 -1.96 6.50
C GLY A 125 -6.31 -2.81 6.68
N VAL A 126 -7.42 -2.24 7.14
CA VAL A 126 -8.72 -2.94 7.24
C VAL A 126 -9.24 -3.32 5.84
N TYR A 127 -9.07 -2.46 4.85
CA TYR A 127 -9.41 -2.77 3.46
C TYR A 127 -8.59 -3.96 2.93
N TRP A 128 -7.28 -4.01 3.20
CA TRP A 128 -6.43 -5.16 2.88
C TRP A 128 -6.89 -6.44 3.59
N ALA A 129 -7.16 -6.36 4.90
CA ALA A 129 -7.65 -7.50 5.66
C ALA A 129 -9.00 -8.03 5.15
N TRP A 130 -9.89 -7.13 4.72
CA TRP A 130 -11.17 -7.49 4.10
C TRP A 130 -10.98 -8.26 2.78
N LEU A 131 -9.93 -7.95 2.02
CA LEU A 131 -9.52 -8.69 0.83
C LEU A 131 -8.75 -9.99 1.13
N GLY A 132 -8.62 -10.38 2.40
CA GLY A 132 -7.91 -11.60 2.84
C GLY A 132 -6.44 -11.37 3.21
N HIS A 133 -5.92 -10.17 3.00
CA HIS A 133 -4.52 -9.80 3.14
C HIS A 133 -4.18 -9.32 4.57
N THR A 134 -4.45 -10.16 5.58
CA THR A 134 -4.32 -9.80 7.02
C THR A 134 -2.91 -9.37 7.43
N LEU A 135 -1.88 -9.89 6.76
CA LEU A 135 -0.48 -9.54 7.06
C LEU A 135 -0.19 -8.04 6.87
N TYR A 136 -0.84 -7.38 5.91
CA TYR A 136 -0.63 -5.95 5.64
C TYR A 136 -1.26 -5.06 6.72
N LEU A 137 -2.41 -5.47 7.27
CA LEU A 137 -2.96 -4.82 8.47
C LEU A 137 -2.00 -4.96 9.65
N TRP A 138 -1.46 -6.15 9.86
CA TRP A 138 -0.52 -6.40 10.94
C TRP A 138 0.75 -5.56 10.79
N ASP A 139 1.32 -5.50 9.59
CA ASP A 139 2.46 -4.64 9.26
C ASP A 139 2.15 -3.17 9.58
N THR A 140 1.00 -2.65 9.12
CA THR A 140 0.55 -1.28 9.41
C THR A 140 0.48 -0.99 10.91
N VAL A 141 -0.11 -1.91 11.69
CA VAL A 141 -0.22 -1.76 13.15
C VAL A 141 1.15 -1.73 13.82
N LEU A 142 2.07 -2.60 13.40
CA LEU A 142 3.44 -2.63 13.93
C LEU A 142 4.21 -1.35 13.61
N TRP A 143 4.10 -0.84 12.37
CA TRP A 143 4.75 0.41 11.99
C TRP A 143 4.23 1.61 12.79
N ILE A 144 2.91 1.73 12.94
CA ILE A 144 2.31 2.81 13.75
C ILE A 144 2.81 2.71 15.20
N GLY A 145 2.81 1.51 15.79
CA GLY A 145 3.34 1.28 17.12
C GLY A 145 4.82 1.69 17.25
N GLY A 146 5.63 1.36 16.26
CA GLY A 146 7.04 1.75 16.19
C GLY A 146 7.25 3.26 16.15
N PHE A 147 6.54 3.98 15.27
CA PHE A 147 6.62 5.45 15.21
C PHE A 147 6.15 6.12 16.50
N VAL A 148 5.04 5.64 17.07
CA VAL A 148 4.54 6.16 18.36
C VAL A 148 5.56 5.96 19.48
N ALA A 149 6.21 4.79 19.55
CA ALA A 149 7.24 4.53 20.55
C ALA A 149 8.47 5.44 20.39
N ILE A 150 8.92 5.68 19.15
CA ILE A 150 10.02 6.60 18.86
C ILE A 150 9.65 8.02 19.28
N GLU A 151 8.45 8.49 18.94
CA GLU A 151 7.98 9.83 19.30
C GLU A 151 7.91 10.03 20.82
N MET A 152 7.38 9.04 21.56
CA MET A 152 7.31 9.09 23.02
C MET A 152 8.70 9.17 23.65
N ASN A 153 9.62 8.31 23.23
CA ASN A 153 11.00 8.31 23.74
C ASN A 153 11.70 9.65 23.45
N LEU A 154 11.51 10.23 22.27
CA LEU A 154 12.10 11.52 21.92
C LEU A 154 11.53 12.68 22.76
N SER A 155 10.25 12.59 23.16
CA SER A 155 9.61 13.58 24.01
C SER A 155 10.09 13.51 25.46
N GLU A 156 10.23 12.30 26.03
CA GLU A 156 10.73 12.09 27.39
C GLU A 156 12.16 12.61 27.54
N TRP A 157 13.05 12.25 26.60
CA TRP A 157 14.42 12.78 26.54
C TRP A 157 14.49 14.30 26.49
N ARG A 158 13.48 14.97 25.91
CA ARG A 158 13.43 16.43 25.83
C ARG A 158 13.00 17.06 27.13
N ASP A 159 12.03 16.46 27.82
CA ASP A 159 11.55 16.94 29.12
C ASP A 159 12.68 16.87 30.16
N GLU A 160 13.47 15.79 30.17
CA GLU A 160 14.67 15.65 31.02
C GLU A 160 15.72 16.76 30.79
N LEU A 161 15.92 17.19 29.55
CA LEU A 161 16.85 18.30 29.22
C LEU A 161 16.33 19.68 29.65
N ASN A 162 15.00 19.82 29.78
CA ASN A 162 14.35 21.07 30.15
C ASN A 162 14.12 21.21 31.66
N GLU A 163 14.26 20.13 32.43
CA GLU A 163 14.28 20.20 33.89
C GLU A 163 15.59 20.87 34.36
N PRO A 164 15.53 22.02 35.04
CA PRO A 164 16.72 22.63 35.62
C PRO A 164 17.26 21.69 36.71
N GLY A 165 18.51 21.25 36.54
CA GLY A 165 19.20 20.43 37.53
C GLY A 165 19.12 21.07 38.92
N THR A 166 18.74 20.26 39.90
CA THR A 166 18.89 20.57 41.33
C THR A 166 20.35 20.69 41.73
#